data_AF-A0A4R1RQ73-F1
#
_entry.id   AF-A0A4R1RQ73-F1
#
_cell.length_a   1.000
_cell.length_b   1.000
_cell.length_c   1.000
_cell.angle_alpha   90.00
_cell.angle_beta   90.00
_cell.angle_gamma   90.00
#
_symmetry.space_group_name_H-M   'P 1'
#
loop_
_entity.id
_entity.type
_entity.pdbx_description
1 polymer ?
#
loop_
_entity_poly.entity_id
_entity_poly.type
_entity_poly.pdbx_seq_one_letter_code
_entity_poly.pdbx_strand_id
1 'polypeptide(L)'
;MDRELFVFVDETTWPQSLALPAFPPAFVAGAQLFDVNIPALLLTIGYLTTPSHASGVSLSEFWAWIRYLHAVADTPDLRLTPAFFELDAHQKTILSDDFGMGAPIYWLMNRLQLGPIADGRYFIDRVAASIGATATKPKKRGPGKSPDFVAQDINGIWHIIECKGTQTGNGYREQQLGALGPPPTGAIAQKRTITFPPGYSGQRLACGLQIGVQGGAHGSSLRIIDPPAEEEFSVDEDDMIYADDAIIRAASAKSLRLAGFGASSAAMSAPSGATPRSRPTSGRYERLRQEIVGEKKARAEDELKNRRDRAAFTADKRRYLGRQMDFDLPAPITVGRSTFRSVRVRYGVSVDFLGELSKRPLVEDPIQEVDRDLDVAKERTTTDAGRKGARMHVGEAFVSEIDLRS
;
A
#
# COMPACT_ATOMS: atom_id res chain seq x y z
N MET A 1 -18.64 0.31 -14.18
CA MET A 1 -17.71 0.16 -13.05
C MET A 1 -16.49 1.03 -13.22
N ASP A 2 -16.18 1.47 -14.44
CA ASP A 2 -15.19 2.50 -14.66
C ASP A 2 -15.79 3.88 -14.38
N ARG A 3 -14.95 4.77 -13.85
CA ARG A 3 -15.28 6.15 -13.51
C ARG A 3 -14.14 7.05 -13.95
N GLU A 4 -14.45 8.16 -14.60
CA GLU A 4 -13.44 9.14 -14.99
C GLU A 4 -12.93 9.90 -13.75
N LEU A 5 -11.62 10.01 -13.61
CA LEU A 5 -10.94 10.86 -12.63
C LEU A 5 -10.09 11.89 -13.36
N PHE A 6 -10.30 13.17 -13.04
CA PHE A 6 -9.40 14.23 -13.50
C PHE A 6 -8.09 14.18 -12.73
N VAL A 7 -6.98 14.02 -13.43
CA VAL A 7 -5.64 14.02 -12.84
C VAL A 7 -4.87 15.22 -13.36
N PHE A 8 -4.28 16.01 -12.45
CA PHE A 8 -3.43 17.14 -12.77
C PHE A 8 -2.02 16.90 -12.24
N VAL A 9 -1.04 16.84 -13.15
CA VAL A 9 0.38 16.68 -12.80
C VAL A 9 1.09 18.01 -13.02
N ASP A 10 1.65 18.57 -11.95
CA ASP A 10 2.29 19.88 -11.99
C ASP A 10 3.80 19.75 -12.25
N GLU A 11 4.19 19.64 -13.53
CA GLU A 11 5.60 19.47 -13.92
C GLU A 11 6.52 20.58 -13.40
N THR A 12 5.98 21.77 -13.13
CA THR A 12 6.75 22.92 -12.64
C THR A 12 7.34 22.68 -11.25
N THR A 13 6.79 21.70 -10.53
CA THR A 13 7.28 21.33 -9.20
C THR A 13 8.51 20.44 -9.26
N TRP A 14 8.80 19.78 -10.38
CA TRP A 14 10.00 18.95 -10.54
C TRP A 14 11.28 19.78 -10.64
N PRO A 15 12.44 19.19 -10.30
CA PRO A 15 13.74 19.80 -10.57
C PRO A 15 13.88 20.19 -12.05
N GLN A 16 14.15 21.48 -12.32
CA GLN A 16 14.21 22.05 -13.68
C GLN A 16 15.60 21.94 -14.34
N SER A 17 16.64 21.57 -13.59
CA SER A 17 18.02 21.38 -14.08
C SER A 17 18.31 19.89 -14.35
N LEU A 18 19.55 19.54 -14.72
CA LEU A 18 20.04 18.14 -14.75
C LEU A 18 19.97 17.41 -13.37
N ALA A 19 19.39 18.05 -12.35
CA ALA A 19 19.14 17.44 -11.06
C ALA A 19 18.07 16.34 -11.17
N LEU A 20 18.34 15.23 -10.50
CA LEU A 20 17.41 14.10 -10.40
C LEU A 20 16.53 14.22 -9.15
N PRO A 21 15.31 13.66 -9.16
CA PRO A 21 14.70 12.92 -10.27
C PRO A 21 14.12 13.85 -11.37
N ALA A 22 14.30 13.46 -12.63
CA ALA A 22 13.66 14.15 -13.76
C ALA A 22 12.15 13.85 -13.81
N PHE A 23 11.39 14.71 -14.52
CA PHE A 23 9.98 14.48 -14.80
C PHE A 23 9.79 13.13 -15.53
N PRO A 24 8.96 12.20 -15.00
CA PRO A 24 8.82 10.88 -15.59
C PRO A 24 8.27 10.93 -17.03
N PRO A 25 8.85 10.20 -17.99
CA PRO A 25 8.35 10.16 -19.37
C PRO A 25 6.96 9.53 -19.49
N ALA A 26 6.56 8.71 -18.51
CA ALA A 26 5.22 8.12 -18.45
C ALA A 26 4.15 9.09 -17.89
N PHE A 27 4.55 10.28 -17.42
CA PHE A 27 3.62 11.29 -16.94
C PHE A 27 3.24 12.23 -18.09
N VAL A 28 2.01 12.72 -18.03
CA VAL A 28 1.52 13.79 -18.90
C VAL A 28 1.32 15.01 -18.02
N ALA A 29 2.02 16.09 -18.33
CA ALA A 29 1.90 17.35 -17.60
C ALA A 29 0.52 17.98 -17.80
N GLY A 30 0.04 18.67 -16.77
CA GLY A 30 -1.28 19.29 -16.76
C GLY A 30 -2.42 18.30 -16.55
N ALA A 31 -3.62 18.70 -17.02
CA ALA A 31 -4.86 17.96 -16.79
C ALA A 31 -5.03 16.82 -17.80
N GLN A 32 -5.39 15.64 -17.29
CA GLN A 32 -5.74 14.46 -18.06
C GLN A 32 -6.91 13.72 -17.43
N LEU A 33 -7.63 12.93 -18.23
CA LEU A 33 -8.62 11.97 -17.73
C LEU A 33 -7.96 10.61 -17.48
N PHE A 34 -8.41 9.93 -16.44
CA PHE A 34 -8.00 8.58 -16.11
C PHE A 34 -9.23 7.73 -15.77
N ASP A 35 -9.37 6.60 -16.46
CA ASP A 35 -10.42 5.62 -16.16
C ASP A 35 -10.06 4.82 -14.91
N VAL A 36 -10.83 5.02 -13.86
CA VAL A 36 -10.70 4.32 -12.60
C VAL A 36 -11.67 3.15 -12.56
N ASN A 37 -11.16 1.92 -12.61
CA ASN A 37 -11.98 0.75 -12.34
C ASN A 37 -12.23 0.63 -10.82
N ILE A 38 -13.49 0.78 -10.39
CA ILE A 38 -13.82 0.81 -8.96
C ILE A 38 -13.43 -0.48 -8.22
N PRO A 39 -13.71 -1.71 -8.71
CA PRO A 39 -13.24 -2.92 -8.06
C PRO A 39 -11.72 -2.98 -7.90
N ALA A 40 -10.96 -2.57 -8.91
CA ALA A 40 -9.50 -2.53 -8.83
C ALA A 40 -9.01 -1.51 -7.80
N LEU A 41 -9.60 -0.31 -7.78
CA LEU A 41 -9.32 0.70 -6.76
C LEU A 41 -9.60 0.18 -5.34
N LEU A 42 -10.73 -0.50 -5.13
CA LEU A 42 -11.08 -1.06 -3.81
C LEU A 42 -10.11 -2.17 -3.39
N LEU A 43 -9.61 -2.97 -4.32
CA LEU A 43 -8.55 -3.94 -4.05
C LEU A 43 -7.25 -3.25 -3.63
N THR A 44 -6.85 -2.18 -4.34
CA THR A 44 -5.69 -1.37 -3.99
C THR A 44 -5.85 -0.76 -2.59
N ILE A 45 -7.01 -0.18 -2.26
CA ILE A 45 -7.29 0.34 -0.91
C ILE A 45 -7.18 -0.77 0.14
N GLY A 46 -7.80 -1.94 -0.10
CA GLY A 46 -7.73 -3.08 0.83
C GLY A 46 -6.30 -3.54 1.10
N TYR A 47 -5.46 -3.59 0.07
CA TYR A 47 -4.04 -3.89 0.21
C TYR A 47 -3.28 -2.82 1.01
N LEU A 48 -3.46 -1.54 0.66
CA LEU A 48 -2.72 -0.44 1.29
C LEU A 48 -3.11 -0.21 2.75
N THR A 49 -4.39 -0.35 3.10
CA THR A 49 -4.91 -0.24 4.48
C THR A 49 -4.53 -1.44 5.36
N THR A 50 -4.03 -2.53 4.76
CA THR A 50 -3.52 -3.66 5.53
C THR A 50 -2.15 -3.27 6.09
N PRO A 51 -1.99 -3.15 7.42
CA PRO A 51 -0.70 -2.79 8.01
C PRO A 51 0.32 -3.89 7.76
N SER A 52 1.56 -3.50 7.45
CA SER A 52 2.69 -4.43 7.30
C SER A 52 2.98 -5.21 8.59
N HIS A 53 2.68 -4.61 9.75
CA HIS A 53 2.83 -5.27 11.04
C HIS A 53 1.62 -4.96 11.95
N ALA A 54 0.89 -6.00 12.34
CA ALA A 54 -0.15 -5.94 13.36
C ALA A 54 -0.32 -7.31 14.02
N SER A 55 -0.68 -7.33 15.30
CA SER A 55 -1.08 -8.53 16.01
C SER A 55 -2.61 -8.61 16.11
N GLY A 56 -3.16 -9.83 16.01
CA GLY A 56 -4.60 -10.08 16.12
C GLY A 56 -5.39 -9.84 14.82
N VAL A 57 -6.71 -9.99 14.94
CA VAL A 57 -7.66 -9.81 13.82
C VAL A 57 -7.93 -8.32 13.63
N SER A 58 -7.69 -7.79 12.44
CA SER A 58 -8.12 -6.44 12.09
C SER A 58 -9.27 -6.48 11.11
N LEU A 59 -10.35 -5.75 11.40
CA LEU A 59 -11.42 -5.50 10.44
C LEU A 59 -10.91 -4.82 9.17
N SER A 60 -9.76 -4.13 9.23
CA SER A 60 -9.15 -3.48 8.06
C SER A 60 -8.83 -4.44 6.91
N GLU A 61 -8.64 -5.74 7.18
CA GLU A 61 -8.37 -6.79 6.18
C GLU A 61 -9.56 -7.04 5.22
N PHE A 62 -10.75 -6.54 5.56
CA PHE A 62 -12.00 -6.75 4.80
C PHE A 62 -12.68 -5.42 4.44
N TRP A 63 -12.05 -4.31 4.84
CA TRP A 63 -12.59 -2.95 4.96
C TRP A 63 -13.25 -2.41 3.69
N ALA A 64 -12.39 -2.32 2.69
CA ALA A 64 -12.58 -1.43 1.57
C ALA A 64 -13.81 -1.79 0.73
N TRP A 65 -14.00 -3.07 0.43
CA TRP A 65 -15.12 -3.49 -0.41
C TRP A 65 -16.44 -3.54 0.37
N ILE A 66 -16.45 -3.96 1.65
CA ILE A 66 -17.68 -3.97 2.48
C ILE A 66 -18.23 -2.56 2.55
N ARG A 67 -17.33 -1.61 2.83
CA ARG A 67 -17.71 -0.26 3.20
C ARG A 67 -17.95 0.63 1.99
N TYR A 68 -17.16 0.51 0.93
CA TYR A 68 -17.14 1.53 -0.14
C TYR A 68 -17.80 1.11 -1.45
N LEU A 69 -18.24 -0.15 -1.61
CA LEU A 69 -18.85 -0.59 -2.86
C LEU A 69 -20.11 0.21 -3.24
N HIS A 70 -20.89 0.63 -2.24
CA HIS A 70 -22.05 1.53 -2.40
C HIS A 70 -21.73 3.02 -2.20
N ALA A 71 -20.47 3.36 -1.92
CA ALA A 71 -20.05 4.74 -1.75
C ALA A 71 -19.95 5.48 -3.07
N VAL A 72 -19.62 4.78 -4.16
CA VAL A 72 -19.42 5.38 -5.47
C VAL A 72 -20.75 5.52 -6.21
N ALA A 73 -21.05 6.73 -6.68
CA ALA A 73 -22.26 7.02 -7.43
C ALA A 73 -22.25 6.40 -8.83
N ASP A 74 -23.45 6.24 -9.41
CA ASP A 74 -23.61 5.85 -10.80
C ASP A 74 -23.55 7.05 -11.75
N THR A 75 -22.39 7.70 -11.76
CA THR A 75 -22.05 8.82 -12.65
C THR A 75 -20.88 8.45 -13.56
N PRO A 76 -20.70 9.13 -14.72
CA PRO A 76 -19.54 8.89 -15.58
C PRO A 76 -18.20 9.18 -14.87
N ASP A 77 -18.15 10.24 -14.08
CA ASP A 77 -16.99 10.62 -13.27
C ASP A 77 -17.04 10.02 -11.86
N LEU A 78 -15.87 9.89 -11.23
CA LEU A 78 -15.75 9.41 -9.85
C LEU A 78 -16.45 10.40 -8.92
N ARG A 79 -17.50 9.96 -8.24
CA ARG A 79 -18.23 10.74 -7.23
C ARG A 79 -18.74 9.84 -6.12
N LEU A 80 -18.96 10.43 -4.95
CA LEU A 80 -19.67 9.79 -3.86
C LEU A 80 -21.18 9.92 -4.03
N THR A 81 -21.90 8.91 -3.55
CA THR A 81 -23.34 9.03 -3.32
C THR A 81 -23.59 10.04 -2.19
N PRO A 82 -24.74 10.74 -2.18
CA PRO A 82 -25.07 11.67 -1.11
C PRO A 82 -25.04 11.03 0.28
N ALA A 83 -25.48 9.78 0.40
CA ALA A 83 -25.49 9.06 1.67
C ALA A 83 -24.08 8.91 2.29
N PHE A 84 -23.06 8.69 1.46
CA PHE A 84 -21.68 8.59 1.92
C PHE A 84 -21.00 9.95 2.11
N PHE A 85 -21.42 10.95 1.33
CA PHE A 85 -20.99 12.34 1.50
C PHE A 85 -21.62 13.02 2.72
N GLU A 86 -22.68 12.47 3.31
CA GLU A 86 -23.34 13.00 4.52
C GLU A 86 -23.05 12.20 5.78
N LEU A 87 -22.11 11.25 5.74
CA LEU A 87 -21.64 10.55 6.93
C LEU A 87 -21.12 11.54 8.00
N ASP A 88 -21.03 11.08 9.25
CA ASP A 88 -20.41 11.88 10.30
C ASP A 88 -18.94 12.19 9.97
N ALA A 89 -18.41 13.26 10.55
CA ALA A 89 -17.08 13.79 10.24
C ALA A 89 -15.96 12.77 10.41
N HIS A 90 -16.08 11.83 11.35
CA HIS A 90 -15.07 10.81 11.58
C HIS A 90 -15.05 9.79 10.44
N GLN A 91 -16.22 9.27 10.04
CA GLN A 91 -16.32 8.31 8.94
C GLN A 91 -15.96 8.94 7.59
N LYS A 92 -16.23 10.23 7.39
CA LYS A 92 -15.77 11.01 6.23
C LYS A 92 -14.27 11.11 6.14
N THR A 93 -13.61 11.32 7.28
CA THR A 93 -12.15 11.40 7.34
C THR A 93 -11.54 10.07 6.90
N ILE A 94 -12.03 8.95 7.45
CA ILE A 94 -11.55 7.61 7.07
C ILE A 94 -11.75 7.36 5.56
N LEU A 95 -12.94 7.66 5.02
CA LEU A 95 -13.20 7.49 3.59
C LEU A 95 -12.24 8.33 2.74
N SER A 96 -12.05 9.59 3.12
CA SER A 96 -11.19 10.52 2.40
C SER A 96 -9.76 10.06 2.43
N ASP A 97 -9.25 9.61 3.58
CA ASP A 97 -7.89 9.08 3.71
C ASP A 97 -7.71 7.83 2.85
N ASP A 98 -8.64 6.87 2.91
CA ASP A 98 -8.58 5.62 2.16
C ASP A 98 -8.59 5.84 0.63
N PHE A 99 -9.53 6.63 0.11
CA PHE A 99 -9.54 6.99 -1.30
C PHE A 99 -8.34 7.87 -1.67
N GLY A 100 -7.96 8.76 -0.75
CA GLY A 100 -6.85 9.69 -0.87
C GLY A 100 -5.50 9.02 -1.04
N MET A 101 -5.31 7.82 -0.50
CA MET A 101 -4.16 6.97 -0.83
C MET A 101 -4.42 5.98 -1.97
N GLY A 102 -5.63 5.42 -2.08
CA GLY A 102 -5.95 4.40 -3.07
C GLY A 102 -5.86 4.91 -4.50
N ALA A 103 -6.47 6.06 -4.79
CA ALA A 103 -6.53 6.59 -6.16
C ALA A 103 -5.15 7.01 -6.71
N PRO A 104 -4.31 7.75 -5.96
CA PRO A 104 -2.96 8.05 -6.44
C PRO A 104 -2.10 6.80 -6.64
N ILE A 105 -2.09 5.86 -5.69
CA ILE A 105 -1.28 4.65 -5.83
C ILE A 105 -1.75 3.82 -7.03
N TYR A 106 -3.06 3.64 -7.20
CA TYR A 106 -3.63 2.96 -8.36
C TYR A 106 -3.20 3.62 -9.69
N TRP A 107 -3.18 4.95 -9.75
CA TRP A 107 -2.70 5.70 -10.92
C TRP A 107 -1.18 5.54 -11.14
N LEU A 108 -0.39 5.55 -10.07
CA LEU A 108 1.08 5.49 -10.09
C LEU A 108 1.61 4.10 -10.41
N MET A 109 0.95 3.03 -9.98
CA MET A 109 1.40 1.63 -10.15
C MET A 109 1.78 1.32 -11.60
N ASN A 110 0.98 1.77 -12.57
CA ASN A 110 1.27 1.52 -13.99
C ASN A 110 2.26 2.50 -14.61
N ARG A 111 2.33 3.74 -14.12
CA ARG A 111 3.16 4.80 -14.72
C ARG A 111 4.59 4.77 -14.23
N LEU A 112 4.78 4.43 -12.96
CA LEU A 112 6.10 4.21 -12.37
C LEU A 112 6.48 2.73 -12.35
N GLN A 113 5.59 1.82 -12.79
CA GLN A 113 5.83 0.38 -12.75
C GLN A 113 6.21 -0.09 -11.34
N LEU A 114 5.42 0.32 -10.36
CA LEU A 114 5.70 0.03 -8.95
C LEU A 114 5.65 -1.49 -8.71
N GLY A 115 6.69 -2.01 -8.06
CA GLY A 115 6.73 -3.34 -7.45
C GLY A 115 6.12 -3.29 -6.04
N PRO A 116 6.86 -3.64 -4.99
CA PRO A 116 6.34 -3.71 -3.63
C PRO A 116 6.14 -2.30 -3.05
N ILE A 117 5.19 -2.20 -2.12
CA ILE A 117 4.82 -0.96 -1.45
C ILE A 117 4.79 -1.21 0.06
N ALA A 118 5.64 -0.51 0.80
CA ALA A 118 5.73 -0.55 2.26
C ALA A 118 5.09 0.69 2.90
N ASP A 119 4.53 0.51 4.10
CA ASP A 119 4.14 1.66 4.92
C ASP A 119 5.41 2.41 5.36
N GLY A 120 5.47 3.73 5.16
CA GLY A 120 6.71 4.49 5.41
C GLY A 120 7.19 4.40 6.86
N ARG A 121 6.26 4.30 7.83
CA ARG A 121 6.62 4.08 9.23
C ARG A 121 7.25 2.72 9.47
N TYR A 122 6.70 1.67 8.87
CA TYR A 122 7.24 0.32 8.99
C TYR A 122 8.64 0.27 8.39
N PHE A 123 8.82 0.86 7.20
CA PHE A 123 10.09 0.92 6.51
C PHE A 123 11.19 1.56 7.37
N ILE A 124 10.95 2.78 7.87
CA ILE A 124 11.90 3.49 8.76
C ILE A 124 12.22 2.64 10.00
N ASP A 125 11.21 2.08 10.65
CA ASP A 125 11.37 1.33 11.89
C ASP A 125 12.22 0.06 11.69
N ARG A 126 12.04 -0.63 10.55
CA ARG A 126 12.74 -1.86 10.19
C ARG A 126 14.18 -1.60 9.76
N VAL A 127 14.41 -0.63 8.88
CA VAL A 127 15.76 -0.25 8.40
C VAL A 127 16.61 0.23 9.57
N ALA A 128 16.09 1.15 10.38
CA ALA A 128 16.81 1.68 11.53
C ALA A 128 17.20 0.59 12.56
N ALA A 129 16.31 -0.38 12.79
CA ALA A 129 16.61 -1.51 13.67
C ALA A 129 17.73 -2.40 13.11
N SER A 130 17.78 -2.58 11.79
CA SER A 130 18.80 -3.38 11.08
C SER A 130 20.20 -2.76 11.14
N ILE A 131 20.32 -1.45 10.93
CA ILE A 131 21.62 -0.76 10.90
C ILE A 131 22.10 -0.30 12.29
N GLY A 132 21.38 -0.67 13.35
CA GLY A 132 21.68 -0.24 14.72
C GLY A 132 21.38 1.23 15.02
N ALA A 133 20.89 1.99 14.04
CA ALA A 133 20.52 3.39 14.20
C ALA A 133 19.33 3.56 15.14
N THR A 134 19.45 4.47 16.10
CA THR A 134 18.27 5.01 16.77
C THR A 134 17.61 6.02 15.84
N ALA A 135 16.72 5.56 14.95
CA ALA A 135 15.87 6.50 14.21
C ALA A 135 15.14 7.39 15.22
N THR A 136 15.37 8.70 15.12
CA THR A 136 14.61 9.71 15.87
C THR A 136 13.14 9.39 15.62
N LYS A 137 12.38 9.04 16.68
CA LYS A 137 10.99 8.57 16.52
C LYS A 137 10.24 9.55 15.61
N PRO A 138 9.78 9.15 14.40
CA PRO A 138 9.05 10.06 13.55
C PRO A 138 7.86 10.61 14.33
N LYS A 139 7.66 11.92 14.26
CA LYS A 139 6.63 12.61 15.04
C LYS A 139 5.27 12.00 14.68
N LYS A 140 4.40 11.84 15.69
CA LYS A 140 3.02 11.34 15.45
C LYS A 140 2.19 12.30 14.58
N ARG A 141 2.55 13.59 14.57
CA ARG A 141 1.87 14.67 13.83
C ARG A 141 2.90 15.69 13.35
N GLY A 142 2.57 16.40 12.28
CA GLY A 142 3.37 17.52 11.76
C GLY A 142 4.45 17.11 10.74
N PRO A 143 5.40 18.02 10.44
CA PRO A 143 6.39 17.88 9.37
C PRO A 143 7.27 16.62 9.46
N GLY A 144 7.68 16.21 10.66
CA GLY A 144 8.53 15.03 10.87
C GLY A 144 7.77 13.70 10.97
N LYS A 145 6.56 13.62 10.43
CA LYS A 145 5.80 12.36 10.30
C LYS A 145 6.42 11.56 9.14
N SER A 146 6.51 10.24 9.31
CA SER A 146 6.88 9.32 8.22
C SER A 146 5.96 9.52 7.01
N PRO A 147 6.45 9.29 5.79
CA PRO A 147 5.59 9.30 4.63
C PRO A 147 4.59 8.16 4.73
N ASP A 148 3.50 8.24 3.97
CA ASP A 148 2.50 7.18 3.91
C ASP A 148 3.12 5.92 3.29
N PHE A 149 3.83 6.05 2.14
CA PHE A 149 4.42 4.91 1.45
C PHE A 149 5.85 5.13 0.99
N VAL A 150 6.59 4.01 0.97
CA VAL A 150 7.83 3.81 0.24
C VAL A 150 7.59 2.69 -0.77
N ALA A 151 7.93 2.92 -2.03
CA ALA A 151 7.76 1.95 -3.11
C ALA A 151 9.05 1.81 -3.89
N GLN A 152 9.28 0.64 -4.50
CA GLN A 152 10.37 0.41 -5.44
C GLN A 152 9.76 0.08 -6.80
N ASP A 153 10.28 0.64 -7.89
CA ASP A 153 9.90 0.24 -9.24
C ASP A 153 10.63 -1.04 -9.70
N ILE A 154 10.24 -1.58 -10.86
CA ILE A 154 10.89 -2.77 -11.42
C ILE A 154 12.37 -2.56 -11.81
N ASN A 155 12.85 -1.32 -11.87
CA ASN A 155 14.25 -1.00 -12.17
C ASN A 155 15.08 -0.84 -10.89
N GLY A 156 14.48 -1.03 -9.71
CA GLY A 156 15.13 -0.86 -8.42
C GLY A 156 15.17 0.58 -7.90
N ILE A 157 14.46 1.50 -8.56
CA ILE A 157 14.38 2.92 -8.18
C ILE A 157 13.33 3.12 -7.08
N TRP A 158 13.68 3.90 -6.07
CA TRP A 158 12.90 4.10 -4.86
C TRP A 158 12.09 5.39 -4.90
N HIS A 159 10.81 5.27 -4.60
CA HIS A 159 9.84 6.34 -4.60
C HIS A 159 9.28 6.57 -3.19
N ILE A 160 9.12 7.84 -2.82
CA ILE A 160 8.46 8.23 -1.58
C ILE A 160 7.15 8.90 -1.96
N ILE A 161 6.05 8.47 -1.36
CA ILE A 161 4.71 8.91 -1.75
C ILE A 161 3.94 9.29 -0.48
N GLU A 162 3.56 10.56 -0.38
CA GLU A 162 2.62 11.05 0.63
C GLU A 162 1.26 11.33 -0.01
N CYS A 163 0.20 10.85 0.62
CA CYS A 163 -1.15 10.93 0.10
C CYS A 163 -2.04 11.78 1.02
N LYS A 164 -2.98 12.48 0.40
CA LYS A 164 -4.02 13.27 1.08
C LYS A 164 -5.33 13.08 0.36
N GLY A 165 -6.42 12.97 1.11
CA GLY A 165 -7.76 12.97 0.57
C GLY A 165 -8.66 13.94 1.30
N THR A 166 -9.63 14.51 0.58
CA THR A 166 -10.63 15.40 1.15
C THR A 166 -11.93 15.40 0.36
N GLN A 167 -13.04 15.64 1.07
CA GLN A 167 -14.36 15.93 0.51
C GLN A 167 -14.69 17.44 0.56
N THR A 168 -13.84 18.27 1.17
CA THR A 168 -14.11 19.69 1.44
C THR A 168 -13.95 20.58 0.22
N GLY A 169 -12.94 20.32 -0.62
CA GLY A 169 -12.71 21.06 -1.85
C GLY A 169 -11.25 21.37 -2.15
N ASN A 170 -11.01 22.01 -3.29
CA ASN A 170 -9.66 22.27 -3.82
C ASN A 170 -8.80 23.12 -2.88
N GLY A 171 -9.35 24.20 -2.31
CA GLY A 171 -8.58 25.05 -1.39
C GLY A 171 -8.04 24.29 -0.18
N TYR A 172 -8.83 23.35 0.37
CA TYR A 172 -8.39 22.51 1.49
C TYR A 172 -7.35 21.47 1.04
N ARG A 173 -7.51 20.89 -0.16
CA ARG A 173 -6.49 20.00 -0.75
C ARG A 173 -5.14 20.72 -0.87
N GLU A 174 -5.13 21.95 -1.39
CA GLU A 174 -3.88 22.72 -1.53
C GLU A 174 -3.24 23.00 -0.16
N GLN A 175 -4.04 23.29 0.87
CA GLN A 175 -3.53 23.43 2.25
C GLN A 175 -2.93 22.13 2.79
N GLN A 176 -3.54 20.97 2.48
CA GLN A 176 -3.02 19.67 2.89
C GLN A 176 -1.74 19.27 2.15
N LEU A 177 -1.63 19.61 0.87
CA LEU A 177 -0.38 19.47 0.11
C LEU A 177 0.71 20.34 0.74
N GLY A 178 0.35 21.56 1.15
CA GLY A 178 1.23 22.47 1.86
C GLY A 178 2.09 23.31 0.94
N ALA A 179 3.10 23.97 1.52
CA ALA A 179 4.00 24.87 0.80
C ALA A 179 5.47 24.53 1.09
N LEU A 180 6.34 24.90 0.15
CA LEU A 180 7.80 24.73 0.28
C LEU A 180 8.36 25.45 1.51
N GLY A 181 7.89 26.66 1.80
CA GLY A 181 8.21 27.44 3.00
C GLY A 181 9.70 27.69 3.25
N PRO A 182 10.01 28.56 4.21
CA PRO A 182 10.68 28.00 5.40
C PRO A 182 9.83 28.23 6.67
N PRO A 183 9.46 27.17 7.43
CA PRO A 183 9.68 25.75 7.15
C PRO A 183 8.65 25.17 6.15
N PRO A 184 8.96 24.05 5.47
CA PRO A 184 7.98 23.33 4.65
C PRO A 184 6.79 22.85 5.48
N THR A 185 5.62 22.75 4.85
CA THR A 185 4.37 22.30 5.50
C THR A 185 3.66 21.20 4.71
N GLY A 186 2.64 20.59 5.32
CA GLY A 186 1.77 19.61 4.66
C GLY A 186 2.50 18.36 4.16
N ALA A 187 1.98 17.79 3.09
CA ALA A 187 2.54 16.61 2.43
C ALA A 187 3.96 16.87 1.88
N ILE A 188 4.25 18.09 1.43
CA ILE A 188 5.58 18.51 0.96
C ILE A 188 6.64 18.32 2.04
N ALA A 189 6.33 18.60 3.31
CA ALA A 189 7.27 18.38 4.40
C ALA A 189 7.42 16.89 4.74
N GLN A 190 6.31 16.15 4.78
CA GLN A 190 6.27 14.76 5.26
C GLN A 190 7.05 13.81 4.35
N LYS A 191 7.02 14.02 3.04
CA LYS A 191 7.78 13.22 2.05
C LYS A 191 9.30 13.37 2.15
N ARG A 192 9.82 14.34 2.91
CA ARG A 192 11.26 14.62 3.02
C ARG A 192 11.97 13.79 4.09
N THR A 193 11.23 12.97 4.81
CA THR A 193 11.73 12.21 5.96
C THR A 193 12.48 10.93 5.58
N ILE A 194 12.68 10.65 4.30
CA ILE A 194 13.52 9.54 3.79
C ILE A 194 14.28 10.05 2.55
N THR A 195 15.54 9.66 2.40
CA THR A 195 16.42 9.92 1.27
C THR A 195 17.16 8.62 0.93
N PHE A 196 17.30 8.34 -0.36
CA PHE A 196 18.07 7.21 -0.88
C PHE A 196 19.34 7.72 -1.56
N PRO A 197 20.39 6.88 -1.69
CA PRO A 197 21.62 7.30 -2.31
C PRO A 197 21.41 7.65 -3.80
N PRO A 198 22.32 8.46 -4.40
CA PRO A 198 22.34 8.66 -5.84
C PRO A 198 22.32 7.32 -6.59
N GLY A 199 21.55 7.23 -7.68
CA GLY A 199 21.36 5.98 -8.43
C GLY A 199 20.18 5.12 -7.95
N TYR A 200 19.72 5.29 -6.71
CA TYR A 200 18.54 4.60 -6.16
C TYR A 200 17.35 5.54 -6.00
N SER A 201 17.58 6.85 -5.87
CA SER A 201 16.53 7.84 -5.67
C SER A 201 15.64 8.06 -6.90
N GLY A 202 14.34 7.89 -6.73
CA GLY A 202 13.29 8.27 -7.68
C GLY A 202 12.43 9.42 -7.18
N GLN A 203 11.19 9.45 -7.67
CA GLN A 203 10.18 10.47 -7.39
C GLN A 203 9.82 10.58 -5.89
N ARG A 204 9.61 11.81 -5.41
CA ARG A 204 9.11 12.13 -4.06
C ARG A 204 7.75 12.82 -4.21
N LEU A 205 6.69 12.04 -4.35
CA LEU A 205 5.39 12.56 -4.73
C LEU A 205 4.57 13.02 -3.52
N ALA A 206 3.95 14.19 -3.65
CA ALA A 206 2.81 14.56 -2.83
C ALA A 206 1.53 14.51 -3.69
N CYS A 207 0.58 13.69 -3.25
CA CYS A 207 -0.64 13.38 -3.98
C CYS A 207 -1.85 13.86 -3.19
N GLY A 208 -2.73 14.64 -3.82
CA GLY A 208 -3.94 15.17 -3.20
C GLY A 208 -5.19 14.81 -3.99
N LEU A 209 -6.07 14.00 -3.43
CA LEU A 209 -7.39 13.70 -3.99
C LEU A 209 -8.45 14.59 -3.36
N GLN A 210 -9.20 15.29 -4.20
CA GLN A 210 -10.48 15.89 -3.83
C GLN A 210 -11.60 15.02 -4.42
N ILE A 211 -12.54 14.61 -3.57
CA ILE A 211 -13.63 13.71 -3.95
C ILE A 211 -14.92 14.54 -4.10
N GLY A 212 -15.55 14.46 -5.27
CA GLY A 212 -16.83 15.10 -5.56
C GLY A 212 -18.02 14.27 -5.08
N VAL A 213 -19.19 14.90 -5.01
CA VAL A 213 -20.48 14.26 -4.70
C VAL A 213 -21.41 14.30 -5.91
N GLN A 214 -22.25 13.28 -6.07
CA GLN A 214 -23.30 13.25 -7.08
C GLN A 214 -24.21 14.48 -6.97
N GLY A 215 -24.45 15.16 -8.10
CA GLY A 215 -25.23 16.41 -8.14
C GLY A 215 -24.48 17.65 -7.64
N GLY A 216 -23.26 17.51 -7.13
CA GLY A 216 -22.40 18.62 -6.73
C GLY A 216 -21.74 19.33 -7.91
N ALA A 217 -21.33 20.59 -7.70
CA ALA A 217 -20.75 21.45 -8.75
C ALA A 217 -19.38 20.99 -9.28
N HIS A 218 -18.65 20.17 -8.52
CA HIS A 218 -17.30 19.72 -8.89
C HIS A 218 -17.20 18.20 -8.89
N GLY A 219 -16.54 17.65 -9.92
CA GLY A 219 -16.14 16.24 -9.97
C GLY A 219 -14.98 15.95 -9.01
N SER A 220 -14.57 14.68 -8.94
CA SER A 220 -13.34 14.33 -8.23
C SER A 220 -12.11 14.71 -9.05
N SER A 221 -11.04 15.13 -8.37
CA SER A 221 -9.78 15.48 -9.01
C SER A 221 -8.56 15.11 -8.16
N LEU A 222 -7.53 14.57 -8.80
CA LEU A 222 -6.23 14.22 -8.21
C LEU A 222 -5.18 15.22 -8.66
N ARG A 223 -4.41 15.77 -7.72
CA ARG A 223 -3.23 16.60 -7.99
C ARG A 223 -1.97 15.87 -7.57
N ILE A 224 -0.94 15.88 -8.41
CA ILE A 224 0.37 15.26 -8.15
C ILE A 224 1.47 16.30 -8.36
N ILE A 225 2.35 16.42 -7.37
CA ILE A 225 3.50 17.33 -7.37
C ILE A 225 4.75 16.62 -6.84
N ASP A 226 5.94 17.07 -7.24
CA ASP A 226 7.23 16.63 -6.69
C ASP A 226 8.19 17.80 -6.42
N PRO A 227 7.91 18.65 -5.41
CA PRO A 227 8.80 19.73 -5.06
C PRO A 227 10.18 19.23 -4.60
N PRO A 228 11.28 19.90 -5.00
CA PRO A 228 12.63 19.55 -4.56
C PRO A 228 12.75 19.60 -3.04
N ALA A 229 13.67 18.81 -2.48
CA ALA A 229 13.83 18.62 -1.04
C ALA A 229 15.30 18.75 -0.60
N GLU A 230 15.48 19.17 0.65
CA GLU A 230 16.71 19.01 1.45
C GLU A 230 16.52 17.82 2.42
N GLU A 231 17.62 17.22 2.89
CA GLU A 231 17.68 15.84 3.43
C GLU A 231 17.48 15.75 4.96
N GLU A 232 16.71 14.77 5.48
CA GLU A 232 16.52 14.53 6.94
C GLU A 232 16.86 13.09 7.43
N PHE A 233 16.73 12.04 6.61
CA PHE A 233 17.10 10.64 6.93
C PHE A 233 17.64 9.96 5.67
N SER A 234 18.92 9.61 5.64
CA SER A 234 19.54 8.90 4.52
C SER A 234 19.59 7.39 4.77
N VAL A 235 19.29 6.62 3.72
CA VAL A 235 19.78 5.26 3.58
C VAL A 235 21.10 5.36 2.82
N ASP A 236 22.17 4.82 3.39
CA ASP A 236 23.48 4.83 2.75
C ASP A 236 23.59 3.67 1.75
N GLU A 237 24.53 3.75 0.81
CA GLU A 237 24.66 2.77 -0.27
C GLU A 237 24.94 1.35 0.28
N ASP A 238 25.73 1.26 1.34
CA ASP A 238 26.04 0.03 2.06
C ASP A 238 24.83 -0.57 2.80
N ASP A 239 23.78 0.23 3.04
CA ASP A 239 22.58 -0.15 3.80
C ASP A 239 21.38 -0.50 2.90
N MET A 240 21.53 -0.43 1.57
CA MET A 240 20.45 -0.72 0.62
C MET A 240 19.90 -2.14 0.75
N ILE A 241 20.72 -3.08 1.24
CA ILE A 241 20.28 -4.44 1.55
C ILE A 241 19.18 -4.46 2.61
N TYR A 242 19.22 -3.56 3.60
CA TYR A 242 18.19 -3.49 4.63
C TYR A 242 16.93 -2.77 4.15
N ALA A 243 17.06 -1.85 3.19
CA ALA A 243 15.92 -1.25 2.50
C ALA A 243 15.15 -2.32 1.69
N ASP A 244 15.86 -3.12 0.90
CA ASP A 244 15.29 -4.25 0.15
C ASP A 244 14.61 -5.26 1.11
N ASP A 245 15.28 -5.65 2.20
CA ASP A 245 14.72 -6.55 3.20
C ASP A 245 13.40 -5.99 3.77
N ALA A 246 13.39 -4.70 4.12
CA ALA A 246 12.22 -4.04 4.68
C ALA A 246 11.03 -4.07 3.72
N ILE A 247 11.24 -3.75 2.43
CA ILE A 247 10.13 -3.68 1.47
C ILE A 247 9.58 -5.06 1.10
N ILE A 248 10.46 -6.07 0.93
CA ILE A 248 10.06 -7.46 0.69
C ILE A 248 9.22 -7.98 1.85
N ARG A 249 9.68 -7.76 3.09
CA ARG A 249 8.95 -8.19 4.29
C ARG A 249 7.62 -7.49 4.45
N ALA A 250 7.54 -6.19 4.15
CA ALA A 250 6.29 -5.45 4.20
C ALA A 250 5.26 -6.05 3.23
N ALA A 251 5.62 -6.20 1.95
CA ALA A 251 4.72 -6.74 0.94
C ALA A 251 4.32 -8.19 1.23
N SER A 252 5.27 -9.02 1.62
CA SER A 252 5.05 -10.42 2.00
C SER A 252 4.15 -10.55 3.23
N ALA A 253 4.38 -9.73 4.26
CA ALA A 253 3.58 -9.76 5.48
C ALA A 253 2.13 -9.31 5.22
N LYS A 254 1.90 -8.28 4.41
CA LYS A 254 0.56 -7.86 3.98
C LYS A 254 -0.15 -8.97 3.22
N SER A 255 0.53 -9.57 2.26
CA SER A 255 0.01 -10.67 1.43
C SER A 255 -0.41 -11.88 2.26
N LEU A 256 0.48 -12.33 3.16
CA LEU A 256 0.22 -13.42 4.10
C LEU A 256 -0.98 -13.08 4.99
N ARG A 257 -1.06 -11.86 5.53
CA ARG A 257 -2.14 -11.44 6.41
C ARG A 257 -3.50 -11.49 5.71
N LEU A 258 -3.60 -10.91 4.51
CA LEU A 258 -4.82 -10.92 3.70
C LEU A 258 -5.26 -12.34 3.35
N ALA A 259 -4.31 -13.21 3.01
CA ALA A 259 -4.55 -14.63 2.76
C ALA A 259 -4.84 -15.45 4.03
N GLY A 260 -4.77 -14.85 5.22
CA GLY A 260 -5.09 -15.51 6.49
C GLY A 260 -3.95 -16.30 7.12
N PHE A 261 -2.70 -16.02 6.75
CA PHE A 261 -1.49 -16.55 7.38
C PHE A 261 -0.96 -15.56 8.42
N GLY A 262 -1.67 -15.46 9.55
CA GLY A 262 -1.43 -14.43 10.55
C GLY A 262 -0.13 -14.65 11.34
N ALA A 263 0.20 -15.90 11.64
CA ALA A 263 1.44 -16.23 12.35
C ALA A 263 2.66 -16.03 11.44
N SER A 264 2.59 -16.49 10.19
CA SER A 264 3.63 -16.28 9.19
C SER A 264 3.81 -14.79 8.86
N SER A 265 2.72 -14.01 8.76
CA SER A 265 2.79 -12.55 8.60
C SER A 265 3.51 -11.86 9.77
N ALA A 266 3.23 -12.28 11.01
CA ALA A 266 3.89 -11.75 12.20
C ALA A 266 5.38 -12.12 12.26
N ALA A 267 5.77 -13.32 11.82
CA ALA A 267 7.16 -13.73 11.69
C ALA A 267 7.89 -12.95 10.59
N MET A 268 7.24 -12.76 9.43
CA MET A 268 7.78 -12.03 8.29
C MET A 268 8.07 -10.56 8.60
N SER A 269 7.11 -9.87 9.23
CA SER A 269 7.16 -8.41 9.49
C SER A 269 8.07 -7.99 10.65
N ALA A 270 8.37 -8.90 11.57
CA ALA A 270 9.18 -8.59 12.74
C ALA A 270 9.92 -9.86 13.17
N PRO A 271 10.94 -10.30 12.41
CA PRO A 271 11.60 -11.56 12.65
C PRO A 271 12.42 -11.54 13.95
N SER A 272 13.00 -10.39 14.30
CA SER A 272 13.90 -10.25 15.45
C SER A 272 13.20 -9.98 16.78
N GLY A 273 11.88 -10.11 16.88
CA GLY A 273 11.17 -10.01 18.15
C GLY A 273 9.72 -9.56 18.03
N ALA A 274 9.24 -8.80 19.01
CA ALA A 274 7.83 -8.41 19.10
C ALA A 274 7.40 -7.42 18.02
N THR A 275 8.30 -6.52 17.59
CA THR A 275 7.99 -5.39 16.72
C THR A 275 9.04 -5.22 15.62
N PRO A 276 8.79 -4.45 14.55
CA PRO A 276 9.78 -4.18 13.52
C PRO A 276 11.04 -3.46 14.03
N ARG A 277 10.95 -2.85 15.23
CA ARG A 277 12.06 -2.17 15.93
C ARG A 277 12.90 -3.10 16.80
N SER A 278 12.48 -4.35 16.96
CA SER A 278 13.16 -5.31 17.83
C SER A 278 14.51 -5.66 17.24
N ARG A 279 15.54 -5.66 18.10
CA ARG A 279 16.92 -5.97 17.75
C ARG A 279 17.57 -6.79 18.87
N PRO A 280 18.66 -7.53 18.60
CA PRO A 280 19.44 -8.16 19.64
C PRO A 280 19.83 -7.18 20.76
N THR A 281 19.70 -7.62 22.00
CA THR A 281 20.05 -6.85 23.21
C THR A 281 20.97 -7.68 24.12
N SER A 282 21.00 -7.39 25.42
CA SER A 282 21.80 -8.15 26.39
C SER A 282 20.99 -8.54 27.64
N GLY A 283 21.51 -9.54 28.35
CA GLY A 283 21.01 -9.95 29.66
C GLY A 283 19.57 -10.49 29.64
N ARG A 284 18.71 -9.96 30.53
CA ARG A 284 17.32 -10.42 30.67
C ARG A 284 16.46 -10.09 29.44
N TYR A 285 16.68 -8.95 28.81
CA TYR A 285 15.88 -8.52 27.67
C TYR A 285 16.13 -9.38 26.43
N GLU A 286 17.38 -9.82 26.22
CA GLU A 286 17.70 -10.72 25.13
C GLU A 286 17.03 -12.09 25.28
N ARG A 287 16.99 -12.63 26.50
CA ARG A 287 16.28 -13.89 26.77
C ARG A 287 14.79 -13.79 26.44
N LEU A 288 14.13 -12.70 26.84
CA LEU A 288 12.72 -12.46 26.53
C LEU A 288 12.50 -12.28 25.02
N ARG A 289 13.42 -11.60 24.32
CA ARG A 289 13.35 -11.44 22.86
C ARG A 289 13.44 -12.80 22.16
N GLN A 290 14.39 -13.64 22.56
CA GLN A 290 14.60 -14.98 22.00
C GLN A 290 13.39 -15.90 22.24
N GLU A 291 12.76 -15.81 23.41
CA GLU A 291 11.50 -16.51 23.70
C GLU A 291 10.40 -16.11 22.72
N ILE A 292 10.21 -14.79 22.51
CA ILE A 292 9.24 -14.27 21.54
C ILE A 292 9.55 -14.74 20.11
N VAL A 293 10.82 -14.74 19.71
CA VAL A 293 11.25 -15.23 18.39
C VAL A 293 10.95 -16.73 18.24
N GLY A 294 11.27 -17.53 19.27
CA GLY A 294 10.98 -18.96 19.31
C GLY A 294 9.48 -19.26 19.19
N GLU A 295 8.64 -18.56 19.94
CA GLU A 295 7.18 -18.68 19.86
C GLU A 295 6.62 -18.28 18.50
N LYS A 296 7.15 -17.21 17.91
CA LYS A 296 6.77 -16.78 16.56
C LYS A 296 7.11 -17.84 15.52
N LYS A 297 8.34 -18.36 15.57
CA LYS A 297 8.81 -19.41 14.67
C LYS A 297 7.93 -20.66 14.78
N ALA A 298 7.66 -21.13 16.01
CA ALA A 298 6.83 -22.30 16.24
C ALA A 298 5.41 -22.13 15.69
N ARG A 299 4.78 -20.96 15.90
CA ARG A 299 3.44 -20.67 15.35
C ARG A 299 3.43 -20.57 13.83
N ALA A 300 4.43 -19.93 13.24
CA ALA A 300 4.54 -19.85 11.77
C ALA A 300 4.77 -21.24 11.15
N GLU A 301 5.61 -22.07 11.77
CA GLU A 301 5.81 -23.47 11.36
C GLU A 301 4.52 -24.28 11.42
N ASP A 302 3.77 -24.18 12.51
CA ASP A 302 2.50 -24.87 12.67
C ASP A 302 1.46 -24.41 11.64
N GLU A 303 1.32 -23.09 11.44
CA GLU A 303 0.40 -22.52 10.45
C GLU A 303 0.74 -22.97 9.01
N LEU A 304 2.02 -22.99 8.65
CA LEU A 304 2.46 -23.41 7.31
C LEU A 304 2.31 -24.91 7.08
N LYS A 305 2.49 -25.74 8.12
CA LYS A 305 2.23 -27.20 8.08
C LYS A 305 0.73 -27.49 7.96
N ASN A 306 -0.11 -26.76 8.69
CA ASN A 306 -1.55 -26.99 8.78
C ASN A 306 -2.37 -26.11 7.81
N ARG A 307 -1.79 -25.70 6.68
CA ARG A 307 -2.43 -24.81 5.69
C ARG A 307 -3.62 -25.40 4.91
N ARG A 308 -4.07 -26.62 5.22
CA ARG A 308 -5.17 -27.32 4.51
C ARG A 308 -6.53 -26.66 4.73
N ASP A 309 -6.69 -25.93 5.83
CA ASP A 309 -7.93 -25.21 6.16
C ASP A 309 -8.09 -23.92 5.36
N ARG A 310 -7.12 -23.57 4.52
CA ARG A 310 -7.16 -22.40 3.65
C ARG A 310 -7.89 -22.74 2.35
N ALA A 311 -8.69 -21.80 1.86
CA ALA A 311 -9.37 -21.93 0.58
C ALA A 311 -8.33 -22.07 -0.53
N ALA A 312 -8.44 -23.14 -1.32
CA ALA A 312 -7.63 -23.35 -2.51
C ALA A 312 -8.37 -22.84 -3.75
N PHE A 313 -7.68 -22.07 -4.58
CA PHE A 313 -8.23 -21.60 -5.85
C PHE A 313 -7.13 -21.38 -6.89
N THR A 314 -7.54 -21.22 -8.14
CA THR A 314 -6.64 -20.95 -9.27
C THR A 314 -6.92 -19.57 -9.84
N ALA A 315 -5.85 -18.82 -10.07
CA ALA A 315 -5.84 -17.57 -10.83
C ALA A 315 -4.65 -17.62 -11.79
N ASP A 316 -4.83 -17.21 -13.05
CA ASP A 316 -3.77 -17.18 -14.07
C ASP A 316 -2.92 -18.45 -14.17
N LYS A 317 -3.61 -19.60 -14.15
CA LYS A 317 -3.04 -20.96 -14.22
C LYS A 317 -2.13 -21.33 -13.02
N ARG A 318 -2.07 -20.49 -11.98
CA ARG A 318 -1.35 -20.73 -10.74
C ARG A 318 -2.30 -21.09 -9.62
N ARG A 319 -1.82 -21.89 -8.67
CA ARG A 319 -2.59 -22.31 -7.50
C ARG A 319 -2.24 -21.43 -6.31
N TYR A 320 -3.29 -20.98 -5.62
CA TYR A 320 -3.20 -20.13 -4.44
C TYR A 320 -3.90 -20.79 -3.26
N LEU A 321 -3.43 -20.46 -2.05
CA LEU A 321 -4.08 -20.78 -0.79
C LEU A 321 -4.36 -19.49 -0.03
N GLY A 322 -5.56 -19.36 0.53
CA GLY A 322 -5.85 -18.26 1.43
C GLY A 322 -7.30 -18.19 1.90
N ARG A 323 -7.91 -17.02 1.75
CA ARG A 323 -9.29 -16.75 2.17
C ARG A 323 -10.20 -16.59 0.96
N GLN A 324 -11.41 -17.10 1.09
CA GLN A 324 -12.53 -16.81 0.21
C GLN A 324 -13.71 -16.41 1.07
N MET A 325 -14.36 -15.32 0.69
CA MET A 325 -15.60 -14.85 1.31
C MET A 325 -16.63 -14.63 0.22
N ASP A 326 -17.86 -15.06 0.51
CA ASP A 326 -19.04 -14.82 -0.31
C ASP A 326 -20.05 -14.11 0.61
N PHE A 327 -20.63 -13.01 0.15
CA PHE A 327 -21.66 -12.28 0.92
C PHE A 327 -22.66 -11.65 -0.03
N ASP A 328 -23.90 -11.52 0.47
CA ASP A 328 -24.97 -10.84 -0.23
C ASP A 328 -24.81 -9.33 -0.09
N LEU A 329 -25.11 -8.62 -1.16
CA LEU A 329 -25.11 -7.17 -1.19
C LEU A 329 -26.39 -6.65 -0.52
N PRO A 330 -26.27 -5.63 0.35
CA PRO A 330 -27.44 -5.03 0.99
C PRO A 330 -28.36 -4.33 -0.04
N ALA A 331 -27.80 -3.92 -1.18
CA ALA A 331 -28.54 -3.44 -2.34
C ALA A 331 -27.92 -3.99 -3.62
N PRO A 332 -28.72 -4.31 -4.65
CA PRO A 332 -28.17 -4.78 -5.91
C PRO A 332 -27.33 -3.69 -6.61
N ILE A 333 -26.28 -4.11 -7.30
CA ILE A 333 -25.46 -3.22 -8.15
C ILE A 333 -25.77 -3.55 -9.60
N THR A 334 -26.01 -2.51 -10.41
CA THR A 334 -26.25 -2.67 -11.84
C THR A 334 -25.02 -2.21 -12.61
N VAL A 335 -24.49 -3.07 -13.48
CA VAL A 335 -23.40 -2.75 -14.40
C VAL A 335 -23.85 -3.08 -15.82
N GLY A 336 -24.09 -2.03 -16.61
CA GLY A 336 -24.69 -2.19 -17.94
C GLY A 336 -26.07 -2.84 -17.83
N ARG A 337 -26.24 -4.03 -18.43
CA ARG A 337 -27.51 -4.79 -18.41
C ARG A 337 -27.56 -5.87 -17.33
N SER A 338 -26.50 -6.03 -16.54
CA SER A 338 -26.41 -7.08 -15.51
C SER A 338 -26.65 -6.49 -14.13
N THR A 339 -27.42 -7.20 -13.32
CA THR A 339 -27.65 -6.89 -11.91
C THR A 339 -26.96 -7.93 -11.06
N PHE A 340 -26.21 -7.49 -10.06
CA PHE A 340 -25.45 -8.31 -9.14
C PHE A 340 -26.00 -8.16 -7.73
N ARG A 341 -26.13 -9.27 -7.02
CA ARG A 341 -26.71 -9.36 -5.67
C ARG A 341 -25.77 -9.94 -4.64
N SER A 342 -24.66 -10.53 -5.06
CA SER A 342 -23.63 -11.00 -4.15
C SER A 342 -22.25 -10.73 -4.73
N VAL A 343 -21.24 -10.86 -3.90
CA VAL A 343 -19.84 -10.69 -4.31
C VAL A 343 -19.00 -11.78 -3.66
N ARG A 344 -18.06 -12.30 -4.44
CA ARG A 344 -16.96 -13.12 -3.93
C ARG A 344 -15.70 -12.29 -3.84
N VAL A 345 -15.04 -12.35 -2.70
CA VAL A 345 -13.69 -11.81 -2.51
C VAL A 345 -12.73 -12.94 -2.17
N ARG A 346 -11.57 -12.96 -2.84
CA ARG A 346 -10.50 -13.94 -2.61
C ARG A 346 -9.18 -13.24 -2.37
N TYR A 347 -8.43 -13.74 -1.40
CA TYR A 347 -7.04 -13.36 -1.14
C TYR A 347 -6.23 -14.64 -1.06
N GLY A 348 -5.13 -14.72 -1.79
CA GLY A 348 -4.33 -15.94 -1.82
C GLY A 348 -2.86 -15.64 -2.04
N VAL A 349 -2.03 -16.43 -1.37
CA VAL A 349 -0.60 -16.51 -1.65
C VAL A 349 -0.31 -17.78 -2.46
N SER A 350 0.65 -17.70 -3.37
CA SER A 350 0.95 -18.83 -4.25
C SER A 350 1.49 -20.02 -3.45
N VAL A 351 1.19 -21.23 -3.94
CA VAL A 351 1.68 -22.45 -3.28
C VAL A 351 3.21 -22.52 -3.29
N ASP A 352 3.84 -21.98 -4.33
CA ASP A 352 5.30 -21.94 -4.47
C ASP A 352 5.93 -21.02 -3.42
N PHE A 353 5.41 -19.79 -3.28
CA PHE A 353 5.85 -18.85 -2.22
C PHE A 353 5.69 -19.45 -0.81
N LEU A 354 4.56 -20.12 -0.55
CA LEU A 354 4.35 -20.85 0.71
C LEU A 354 5.32 -22.02 0.89
N GLY A 355 5.70 -22.68 -0.20
CA GLY A 355 6.67 -23.77 -0.21
C GLY A 355 8.04 -23.30 0.25
N GLU A 356 8.53 -22.20 -0.31
CA GLU A 356 9.79 -21.57 0.08
C GLU A 356 9.77 -21.09 1.53
N LEU A 357 8.72 -20.35 1.90
CA LEU A 357 8.54 -19.88 3.28
C LEU A 357 8.49 -21.03 4.29
N SER A 358 7.98 -22.20 3.91
CA SER A 358 7.93 -23.38 4.79
C SER A 358 9.31 -23.97 5.09
N LYS A 359 10.31 -23.76 4.21
CA LYS A 359 11.69 -24.20 4.45
C LYS A 359 12.35 -23.36 5.53
N ARG A 360 12.02 -22.06 5.57
CA ARG A 360 12.56 -21.09 6.54
C ARG A 360 11.47 -20.14 7.06
N PRO A 361 10.59 -20.60 7.99
CA PRO A 361 9.41 -19.83 8.42
C PRO A 361 9.72 -18.52 9.17
N LEU A 362 10.95 -18.38 9.68
CA LEU A 362 11.46 -17.17 10.29
C LEU A 362 12.95 -17.04 9.98
N VAL A 363 13.33 -15.89 9.46
CA VAL A 363 14.71 -15.50 9.13
C VAL A 363 14.95 -14.11 9.69
N GLU A 364 15.92 -13.95 10.57
CA GLU A 364 16.30 -12.64 11.15
C GLU A 364 17.22 -11.83 10.22
N ASP A 365 18.08 -12.51 9.47
CA ASP A 365 18.97 -11.90 8.47
C ASP A 365 18.21 -11.33 7.27
N PRO A 366 18.84 -10.48 6.44
CA PRO A 366 18.23 -9.97 5.21
C PRO A 366 17.67 -11.11 4.34
N ILE A 367 16.37 -11.05 4.05
CA ILE A 367 15.63 -12.19 3.51
C ILE A 367 16.14 -12.63 2.14
N GLN A 368 16.58 -11.68 1.31
CA GLN A 368 17.12 -11.89 -0.02
C GLN A 368 18.52 -12.54 -0.03
N GLU A 369 19.28 -12.46 1.06
CA GLU A 369 20.56 -13.20 1.19
C GLU A 369 20.30 -14.68 1.48
N VAL A 370 19.17 -14.95 2.10
CA VAL A 370 18.79 -16.26 2.60
C VAL A 370 17.94 -17.01 1.58
N ASP A 371 17.08 -16.33 0.85
CA ASP A 371 16.14 -16.91 -0.09
C ASP A 371 15.77 -15.93 -1.22
N ARG A 372 16.42 -16.10 -2.39
CA ARG A 372 16.16 -15.30 -3.58
C ARG A 372 14.81 -15.60 -4.22
N ASP A 373 14.20 -16.75 -3.93
CA ASP A 373 12.90 -17.10 -4.49
C ASP A 373 11.78 -16.25 -3.86
N LEU A 374 12.06 -15.51 -2.78
CA LEU A 374 11.16 -14.53 -2.19
C LEU A 374 11.21 -13.16 -2.89
N ASP A 375 12.14 -12.94 -3.83
CA ASP A 375 12.19 -11.74 -4.68
C ASP A 375 10.98 -11.63 -5.61
N VAL A 376 10.17 -12.69 -5.77
CA VAL A 376 8.87 -12.61 -6.46
C VAL A 376 7.92 -11.60 -5.82
N ALA A 377 8.14 -11.24 -4.55
CA ALA A 377 7.41 -10.15 -3.88
C ALA A 377 7.89 -8.75 -4.33
N LYS A 378 9.06 -8.63 -4.97
CA LYS A 378 9.58 -7.39 -5.58
C LYS A 378 9.07 -7.13 -6.99
N GLU A 379 8.47 -8.15 -7.61
CA GLU A 379 7.90 -8.01 -8.93
C GLU A 379 6.79 -6.96 -8.96
N ARG A 380 6.46 -6.50 -10.17
CA ARG A 380 5.48 -5.46 -10.41
C ARG A 380 4.15 -5.79 -9.74
N THR A 381 3.58 -4.79 -9.06
CA THR A 381 2.20 -4.84 -8.63
C THR A 381 1.30 -4.46 -9.81
N THR A 382 0.37 -5.33 -10.18
CA THR A 382 -0.54 -5.11 -11.32
C THR A 382 -1.99 -5.21 -10.89
N THR A 383 -2.87 -4.68 -11.73
CA THR A 383 -4.31 -4.81 -11.57
C THR A 383 -4.92 -5.07 -12.93
N ASP A 384 -5.86 -6.00 -12.97
CA ASP A 384 -6.61 -6.35 -14.17
C ASP A 384 -8.10 -6.25 -13.85
N ALA A 385 -8.84 -5.55 -14.70
CA ALA A 385 -10.24 -5.29 -14.48
C ALA A 385 -11.11 -5.86 -15.60
N GLY A 386 -12.23 -6.43 -15.22
CA GLY A 386 -13.27 -6.90 -16.13
C GLY A 386 -14.63 -6.31 -15.80
N ARG A 387 -15.64 -6.65 -16.61
CA ARG A 387 -17.02 -6.17 -16.41
C ARG A 387 -17.64 -6.61 -15.09
N LYS A 388 -17.21 -7.75 -14.56
CA LYS A 388 -17.78 -8.39 -13.37
C LYS A 388 -16.87 -8.32 -12.15
N GLY A 389 -15.73 -7.65 -12.22
CA GLY A 389 -14.77 -7.75 -11.13
C GLY A 389 -13.40 -7.19 -11.48
N ALA A 390 -12.48 -7.32 -10.53
CA ALA A 390 -11.09 -7.01 -10.74
C ALA A 390 -10.19 -7.98 -9.98
N ARG A 391 -8.93 -7.97 -10.37
CA ARG A 391 -7.85 -8.70 -9.76
C ARG A 391 -6.67 -7.75 -9.53
N MET A 392 -5.94 -8.00 -8.47
CA MET A 392 -4.68 -7.34 -8.15
C MET A 392 -3.63 -8.41 -7.85
N HIS A 393 -2.42 -8.22 -8.36
CA HIS A 393 -1.27 -9.06 -8.08
C HIS A 393 -0.17 -8.25 -7.42
N VAL A 394 0.58 -8.89 -6.52
CA VAL A 394 1.91 -8.45 -6.11
C VAL A 394 2.86 -9.53 -6.59
N GLY A 395 3.41 -9.30 -7.78
CA GLY A 395 4.16 -10.32 -8.49
C GLY A 395 3.41 -11.64 -8.62
N GLU A 396 4.18 -12.71 -8.57
CA GLU A 396 3.69 -14.08 -8.52
C GLU A 396 3.31 -14.55 -7.11
N ALA A 397 3.67 -13.78 -6.08
CA ALA A 397 3.50 -14.15 -4.68
C ALA A 397 2.04 -14.12 -4.22
N PHE A 398 1.28 -13.11 -4.66
CA PHE A 398 -0.03 -12.80 -4.10
C PHE A 398 -1.04 -12.43 -5.17
N VAL A 399 -2.29 -12.84 -4.93
CA VAL A 399 -3.45 -12.46 -5.72
C VAL A 399 -4.60 -12.04 -4.80
N SER A 400 -5.30 -11.01 -5.25
CA SER A 400 -6.52 -10.49 -4.63
C SER A 400 -7.58 -10.29 -5.70
N GLU A 401 -8.81 -10.75 -5.47
CA GLU A 401 -9.88 -10.71 -6.47
C GLU A 401 -11.21 -10.30 -5.86
N ILE A 402 -11.98 -9.54 -6.64
CA ILE A 402 -13.40 -9.25 -6.39
C ILE A 402 -14.18 -9.69 -7.63
N ASP A 403 -15.22 -10.50 -7.42
CA ASP A 403 -16.11 -11.03 -8.46
C ASP A 403 -17.58 -10.78 -8.08
N LEU A 404 -18.28 -9.98 -8.88
CA LEU A 404 -19.69 -9.66 -8.74
C LEU A 404 -20.56 -10.79 -9.29
N ARG A 405 -21.61 -11.15 -8.55
CA ARG A 405 -22.46 -12.31 -8.83
C ARG A 405 -23.94 -11.96 -8.87
N SER A 406 -24.62 -12.50 -9.87
CA SER A 406 -26.02 -12.24 -10.22
C SER A 406 -27.00 -12.96 -9.33
#